data_AF-A0A1H8MR21-F1
#
_entry.id   AF-A0A1H8MR21-F1
#
_cell.length_a   1.000
_cell.length_b   1.000
_cell.length_c   1.000
_cell.angle_alpha   90.00
_cell.angle_beta   90.00
_cell.angle_gamma   90.00
#
_symmetry.space_group_name_H-M   'P 1'
#
loop_
_entity.id
_entity.type
_entity.pdbx_description
1 polymer ?
#
loop_
_entity_poly.entity_id
_entity_poly.type
_entity_poly.pdbx_seq_one_letter_code
_entity_poly.pdbx_strand_id
1 'polypeptide(L)'
;MSPAELCCHTLLIDDGPRYRSYCLLLLSHVDVDEDELRDQAAKYGLEGTINALLRYLETHGNGEGTGLPEWSVFQELAADYEVSLPR
;
A
#
# COMPACT_ATOMS: atom_id res chain seq x y z
N MET A 1 5.71 -0.41 -16.97
CA MET A 1 4.65 -0.27 -15.96
C MET A 1 5.27 0.46 -14.78
N SER A 2 4.73 1.61 -14.38
CA SER A 2 5.21 2.35 -13.22
C SER A 2 4.82 1.64 -11.91
N PRO A 3 5.47 1.93 -10.77
CA PRO A 3 5.04 1.41 -9.47
C PRO A 3 3.58 1.75 -9.15
N ALA A 4 3.13 2.96 -9.49
CA ALA A 4 1.74 3.38 -9.34
C ALA A 4 0.77 2.51 -10.16
N GLU A 5 1.11 2.24 -11.42
CA GLU A 5 0.35 1.32 -12.27
C GLU A 5 0.35 -0.09 -11.68
N LEU A 6 1.50 -0.62 -11.26
CA LEU A 6 1.62 -1.97 -10.71
C LEU A 6 0.78 -2.14 -9.43
N CYS A 7 0.81 -1.14 -8.54
CA CYS A 7 0.00 -1.09 -7.33
C CYS A 7 -1.50 -1.17 -7.66
N CYS A 8 -1.97 -0.31 -8.58
CA CYS A 8 -3.38 -0.28 -8.97
C CYS A 8 -3.82 -1.58 -9.67
N HIS A 9 -3.02 -2.12 -10.60
CA HIS A 9 -3.34 -3.37 -11.28
C HIS A 9 -3.38 -4.56 -10.33
N THR A 10 -2.53 -4.57 -9.30
CA THR A 10 -2.51 -5.61 -8.27
C THR A 10 -3.81 -5.60 -7.46
N LEU A 11 -4.27 -4.42 -7.03
CA LEU A 11 -5.52 -4.25 -6.28
C LEU A 11 -6.78 -4.51 -7.12
N LEU A 12 -6.71 -4.28 -8.44
CA LEU A 12 -7.79 -4.63 -9.36
C LEU A 12 -8.02 -6.14 -9.49
N ILE A 13 -6.95 -6.94 -9.40
CA ILE A 13 -7.04 -8.40 -9.46
C ILE A 13 -7.76 -8.93 -8.23
N ASP A 14 -7.35 -8.45 -7.05
CA ASP A 14 -7.93 -8.77 -5.76
C ASP A 14 -7.43 -7.73 -4.74
N ASP A 15 -8.35 -7.07 -4.04
CA ASP A 15 -8.05 -6.08 -3.02
C ASP A 15 -7.98 -6.71 -1.62
N GLY A 16 -7.87 -8.03 -1.51
CA GLY A 16 -7.75 -8.74 -0.26
C GLY A 16 -6.47 -8.42 0.54
N PRO A 17 -6.40 -8.86 1.81
CA PRO A 17 -5.33 -8.47 2.74
C PRO A 17 -3.91 -8.71 2.20
N ARG A 18 -3.70 -9.82 1.49
CA ARG A 18 -2.38 -10.16 0.93
C ARG A 18 -1.91 -9.15 -0.11
N TYR A 19 -2.78 -8.78 -1.05
CA TYR A 19 -2.44 -7.85 -2.13
C TYR A 19 -2.28 -6.42 -1.61
N ARG A 20 -3.09 -6.04 -0.61
CA ARG A 20 -2.87 -4.79 0.13
C ARG A 20 -1.50 -4.77 0.81
N SER A 21 -1.09 -5.85 1.47
CA SER A 21 0.25 -5.94 2.07
C SER A 21 1.36 -5.82 1.03
N TYR A 22 1.23 -6.43 -0.15
CA TYR A 22 2.22 -6.27 -1.22
C TYR A 22 2.28 -4.85 -1.78
N CYS A 23 1.14 -4.17 -1.88
CA CYS A 23 1.11 -2.77 -2.25
C CYS A 23 1.79 -1.90 -1.18
N LEU A 24 1.55 -2.17 0.10
CA LEU A 24 2.24 -1.48 1.20
C LEU A 24 3.76 -1.68 1.15
N LEU A 25 4.23 -2.90 0.87
CA LEU A 25 5.66 -3.17 0.68
C LEU A 25 6.24 -2.36 -0.49
N LEU A 26 5.55 -2.37 -1.63
CA LEU A 26 5.97 -1.62 -2.82
C LEU A 26 6.08 -0.12 -2.53
N LEU A 27 5.03 0.46 -1.92
CA LEU A 27 4.96 1.88 -1.59
C LEU A 27 5.93 2.29 -0.48
N SER A 28 6.33 1.36 0.40
CA SER A 28 7.34 1.62 1.42
C SER A 28 8.77 1.53 0.87
N HIS A 29 8.98 0.73 -0.18
CA HIS A 29 10.30 0.46 -0.74
C HIS A 29 10.68 1.43 -1.87
N VAL A 30 9.70 1.90 -2.62
CA VAL A 30 9.89 2.76 -3.78
C VAL A 30 9.30 4.13 -3.51
N ASP A 31 10.05 5.17 -3.82
CA ASP A 31 9.53 6.54 -3.81
C ASP A 31 8.53 6.70 -4.96
N VAL A 32 7.25 6.74 -4.61
CA VAL A 32 6.14 6.89 -5.55
C VAL A 32 5.50 8.24 -5.30
N ASP A 33 5.36 9.03 -6.35
CA ASP A 33 4.58 10.27 -6.30
C ASP A 33 3.13 9.94 -5.94
N GLU A 34 2.69 10.40 -4.77
CA GLU A 34 1.35 10.09 -4.28
C GLU A 34 0.24 10.69 -5.15
N ASP A 35 0.49 11.83 -5.80
CA ASP A 35 -0.47 12.45 -6.72
C ASP A 35 -0.59 11.62 -7.99
N GLU A 36 0.53 11.13 -8.54
CA GLU A 36 0.51 10.17 -9.65
C GLU A 36 -0.24 8.88 -9.25
N LEU A 37 -0.01 8.37 -8.05
CA LEU A 37 -0.67 7.17 -7.55
C LEU A 37 -2.19 7.37 -7.43
N ARG A 38 -2.65 8.51 -6.90
CA ARG A 38 -4.07 8.85 -6.79
C ARG A 38 -4.70 9.03 -8.17
N ASP A 39 -4.02 9.68 -9.11
CA ASP A 39 -4.48 9.86 -10.49
C ASP A 39 -4.63 8.52 -11.22
N GLN A 40 -3.71 7.56 -10.98
CA GLN A 40 -3.85 6.21 -11.51
C GLN A 40 -5.01 5.45 -10.85
N ALA A 41 -5.15 5.56 -9.53
CA ALA A 41 -6.23 4.91 -8.79
C ALA A 41 -7.61 5.36 -9.25
N ALA A 42 -7.76 6.64 -9.60
CA ALA A 42 -9.01 7.22 -10.07
C ALA A 42 -9.53 6.61 -11.38
N LYS A 43 -8.64 6.09 -12.22
CA LYS A 43 -9.03 5.37 -13.44
C LYS A 43 -9.79 4.07 -13.14
N TYR A 44 -9.66 3.56 -11.91
CA TYR A 44 -10.14 2.25 -11.49
C TYR A 44 -11.09 2.30 -10.29
N GLY A 45 -11.40 3.49 -9.76
CA GLY A 45 -12.22 3.64 -8.56
C GLY A 45 -11.54 3.17 -7.27
N LEU A 46 -10.20 3.18 -7.23
CA LEU A 46 -9.38 2.67 -6.12
C LEU A 46 -8.88 3.77 -5.17
N GLU A 47 -9.30 5.02 -5.33
CA GLU A 47 -8.81 6.17 -4.56
C GLU A 47 -9.00 5.97 -3.07
N GLY A 48 -10.14 5.41 -2.65
CA GLY A 48 -10.41 5.11 -1.25
C GLY A 48 -9.42 4.10 -0.67
N THR A 49 -9.12 3.05 -1.43
CA THR A 49 -8.15 2.01 -1.04
C THR A 49 -6.74 2.59 -0.97
N ILE A 50 -6.30 3.31 -2.02
CA ILE A 50 -4.97 3.95 -2.04
C ILE A 50 -4.81 4.94 -0.88
N ASN A 51 -5.81 5.79 -0.62
CA ASN A 51 -5.76 6.72 0.50
C ASN A 51 -5.69 5.99 1.86
N ALA A 52 -6.35 4.84 1.99
CA ALA A 52 -6.23 4.02 3.19
C ALA A 52 -4.82 3.42 3.35
N LEU A 53 -4.19 2.95 2.26
CA LEU A 53 -2.82 2.44 2.29
C LEU A 53 -1.80 3.52 2.64
N LEU A 54 -1.88 4.69 2.00
CA LEU A 54 -0.99 5.81 2.27
C LEU A 54 -1.13 6.29 3.72
N ARG A 55 -2.37 6.47 4.19
CA ARG A 55 -2.64 6.83 5.58
C ARG A 55 -2.09 5.79 6.55
N TYR A 56 -2.24 4.50 6.26
CA TYR A 56 -1.69 3.43 7.10
C TYR A 56 -0.18 3.53 7.24
N LEU A 57 0.55 3.82 6.15
CA LEU A 57 2.00 4.02 6.20
C LEU A 57 2.37 5.28 6.99
N GLU A 58 1.66 6.39 6.76
CA GLU A 58 1.89 7.66 7.48
C GLU A 58 1.66 7.51 8.99
N THR A 59 0.58 6.83 9.38
CA THR A 59 0.17 6.71 10.78
C THR A 59 0.73 5.49 11.48
N HIS A 60 1.58 4.70 10.80
CA HIS A 60 2.13 3.45 11.33
C HIS A 60 1.04 2.51 11.84
N GLY A 61 -0.01 2.33 11.03
CA GLY A 61 -1.19 1.53 11.39
C GLY A 61 -2.13 2.20 12.39
N ASN A 62 -1.91 3.43 12.84
CA ASN A 62 -2.87 4.05 13.76
C ASN A 62 -4.16 4.46 13.03
N GLY A 63 -5.30 3.97 13.52
CA GLY A 63 -6.63 4.23 12.95
C GLY A 63 -7.01 3.30 11.78
N GLU A 64 -6.57 2.03 11.83
CA GLU A 64 -6.69 1.05 10.74
C GLU A 64 -8.07 1.02 10.06
N GLY A 65 -8.04 1.10 8.73
CA GLY A 65 -9.16 0.75 7.88
C GLY A 65 -9.33 -0.78 7.80
N THR A 66 -10.55 -1.25 7.59
CA THR A 66 -10.87 -2.69 7.57
C THR A 66 -10.01 -3.45 6.55
N GLY A 67 -9.30 -4.50 7.00
CA GLY A 67 -8.59 -5.43 6.12
C GLY A 67 -7.10 -5.13 5.89
N LEU A 68 -6.50 -4.25 6.68
CA LEU A 68 -5.05 -4.07 6.75
C LEU A 68 -4.47 -4.89 7.91
N PRO A 69 -3.20 -5.33 7.81
CA PRO A 69 -2.54 -6.02 8.92
C PRO A 69 -2.20 -5.03 10.04
N GLU A 70 -2.16 -5.52 11.29
CA GLU A 70 -1.55 -4.79 12.40
C GLU A 70 -0.14 -4.33 12.03
N TRP A 71 0.27 -3.13 12.47
CA TRP A 71 1.58 -2.56 12.13
C TRP A 71 2.74 -3.52 12.42
N SER A 72 2.74 -4.20 13.57
CA SER A 72 3.81 -5.15 13.93
C SER A 72 3.88 -6.35 12.96
N VAL A 73 2.73 -6.83 12.49
CA VAL A 73 2.67 -7.92 11.50
C VAL A 73 3.19 -7.43 10.15
N PHE A 74 2.90 -6.19 9.78
CA PHE A 74 3.47 -5.60 8.57
C PHE A 74 4.98 -5.40 8.67
N GLN A 75 5.51 -5.01 9.83
CA GLN A 75 6.95 -4.91 10.07
C GLN A 75 7.66 -6.25 9.91
N GLU A 76 7.08 -7.34 10.43
CA GLU A 76 7.60 -8.70 10.23
C GLU A 76 7.62 -9.08 8.76
N LEU A 77 6.51 -8.83 8.04
CA LEU A 77 6.43 -9.08 6.60
C LEU A 77 7.46 -8.25 5.81
N ALA A 78 7.67 -6.99 6.18
CA ALA A 78 8.66 -6.14 5.54
C ALA A 78 10.08 -6.70 5.75
N ALA A 79 10.38 -7.21 6.96
CA ALA A 79 11.65 -7.87 7.24
C ALA A 79 11.84 -9.15 6.40
N ASP A 80 10.80 -9.98 6.25
CA ASP A 80 10.83 -11.20 5.42
C ASP A 80 11.13 -10.91 3.94
N TYR A 81 10.72 -9.73 3.46
CA TYR A 81 10.97 -9.24 2.10
C TYR A 81 12.15 -8.29 1.98
N GLU A 82 12.94 -8.13 3.05
CA GLU A 82 14.11 -7.24 3.10
C GLU A 82 13.79 -5.75 2.79
N VAL A 83 12.57 -5.31 3.08
CA VAL A 83 12.11 -3.92 2.94
C VAL A 83 12.37 -3.15 4.23
N SER A 84 13.11 -2.04 4.13
CA SER A 84 13.37 -1.15 5.26
C SER A 84 12.23 -0.13 5.40
N LEU A 85 11.49 -0.22 6.50
CA LEU A 85 10.43 0.76 6.82
C LEU A 85 11.03 2.02 7.48
N PRO A 86 10.49 3.21 7.18
CA PRO A 86 10.82 4.42 7.93
C PRO A 86 10.49 4.24 9.43
N ARG A 87 11.27 4.91 10.27
CA ARG A 87 11.17 4.84 11.74
C ARG A 87 10.21 5.88 12.30
#